data_AF-A0A3N0E3D0-F1
#
_entry.id   AF-A0A3N0E3D0-F1
#
_cell.length_a   1.000
_cell.length_b   1.000
_cell.length_c   1.000
_cell.angle_alpha   90.00
_cell.angle_beta   90.00
_cell.angle_gamma   90.00
#
_symmetry.space_group_name_H-M   'P 1'
#
loop_
_entity.id
_entity.type
_entity.pdbx_description
1 polymer ?
#
loop_
_entity_poly.entity_id
_entity_poly.type
_entity_poly.pdbx_seq_one_letter_code
_entity_poly.pdbx_strand_id
1 'polypeptide(L)'
;MKRREQSQTEQLRQALSEREAQLQEAQARLAALEGSTSLQVGRALTSAAKRPGRGLVRLPRDLFRLWRRSGTSQPASGRRGGQAVRSYESERQEARLLSGTVGLRDSRLVVAGVFSPEVRAAIEPYVRVVALRPHDAQLVFDSVDVDVVCVAASAAAPGTLWAHTGDPAVADRTRALRWVVEAARARGVPSVLVEDAPAPPALASVGFDLVHEGGFGVPLHRFNPIAAEPVRDPEPFRLRSRSSGTAAVERLAATLGVLRGTEPRWENLPDVLRGATTVVVDDADLADRALACGARALLLGGETSGPETGGEPALSAVPINAHTLRSNAAGQELDRVRSAGPLQPEELRLVLRSVFLSEATPVKLAEILGRLELAPGSGDASLPLRGRRVSVLALPTDDIASLSLAEDLLGQIHPPTEVVVPDSAESFTGVERMRSHGLVVRTVPGVAAEPGPGPAEWARLAEAATSSWTALWTTPRGSAFLADTLCAAECSDADAVGPAVASWAGATPPDAEVVDWAAADQDYIFVSAIRPDLARRALVRRGLQPGVWNRHGARLLALGPLHTGTATAADHARTAPNVS
;
A
#
# COMPACT_ATOMS: atom_id res chain seq x y z
N MET A 1 -48.22 40.18 -16.32
CA MET A 1 -47.83 39.70 -17.67
C MET A 1 -46.33 39.87 -17.97
N LYS A 2 -45.68 40.99 -17.62
CA LYS A 2 -44.24 41.26 -17.89
C LYS A 2 -43.22 40.18 -17.49
N ARG A 3 -43.46 39.39 -16.42
CA ARG A 3 -42.54 38.31 -15.99
C ARG A 3 -42.52 37.08 -16.90
N ARG A 4 -43.61 36.79 -17.63
CA ARG A 4 -43.69 35.62 -18.53
C ARG A 4 -42.98 35.89 -19.86
N GLU A 5 -43.02 37.13 -20.35
CA GLU A 5 -42.27 37.55 -21.54
C GLU A 5 -40.77 37.57 -21.29
N GLN A 6 -40.34 37.99 -20.09
CA GLN A 6 -38.94 37.93 -19.68
C GLN A 6 -38.43 36.49 -19.58
N SER A 7 -39.19 35.56 -18.97
CA SER A 7 -38.75 34.16 -18.90
C SER A 7 -38.71 33.48 -20.28
N GLN A 8 -39.63 33.83 -21.19
CA GLN A 8 -39.61 33.31 -22.57
C GLN A 8 -38.42 33.81 -23.37
N THR A 9 -38.04 35.08 -23.21
CA THR A 9 -36.84 35.63 -23.89
C THR A 9 -35.54 35.07 -23.33
N GLU A 10 -35.48 34.78 -22.03
CA GLU A 10 -34.35 34.09 -21.41
C GLU A 10 -34.25 32.63 -21.88
N GLN A 11 -35.37 31.91 -21.96
CA GLN A 11 -35.41 30.54 -22.47
C GLN A 11 -35.00 30.46 -23.95
N LEU A 12 -35.42 31.43 -24.78
CA LEU A 12 -35.03 31.49 -26.19
C LEU A 12 -33.54 31.83 -26.36
N ARG A 13 -32.98 32.70 -25.52
CA ARG A 13 -31.54 32.98 -25.51
C ARG A 13 -30.72 31.78 -25.08
N GLN A 14 -31.20 31.06 -24.07
CA GLN A 14 -30.57 29.83 -23.60
C GLN A 14 -30.60 28.76 -24.69
N ALA A 15 -31.74 28.55 -25.34
CA ALA A 15 -31.88 27.60 -26.45
C ALA A 15 -31.03 27.98 -27.69
N LEU A 16 -30.88 29.28 -27.99
CA LEU A 16 -29.99 29.74 -29.06
C LEU A 16 -28.53 29.48 -28.71
N SER A 17 -28.10 29.80 -27.49
CA SER A 17 -26.72 29.55 -27.04
C SER A 17 -26.37 28.06 -27.04
N GLU A 18 -27.33 27.20 -26.69
CA GLU A 18 -27.17 25.75 -26.70
C GLU A 18 -27.08 25.20 -28.14
N ARG A 19 -27.87 25.75 -29.08
CA ARG A 19 -27.80 25.38 -30.50
C ARG A 19 -26.52 25.85 -31.18
N GLU A 20 -26.05 27.04 -30.85
CA GLU A 20 -24.77 27.56 -31.36
C GLU A 20 -23.58 26.75 -30.84
N ALA A 21 -23.61 26.32 -29.57
CA ALA A 21 -22.61 25.43 -29.00
C ALA A 21 -22.58 24.05 -29.71
N GLN A 22 -23.75 23.46 -29.99
CA GLN A 22 -23.85 22.21 -30.73
C GLN A 22 -23.33 22.31 -32.18
N LEU A 23 -23.57 23.45 -32.85
CA LEU A 23 -23.04 23.70 -34.19
C LEU A 23 -21.52 23.85 -34.20
N GLN A 24 -20.95 24.58 -33.23
CA GLN A 24 -19.50 24.73 -33.09
C GLN A 24 -18.82 23.40 -32.78
N GLU A 25 -19.43 22.57 -31.93
CA GLU A 25 -18.93 21.23 -31.62
C GLU A 25 -18.97 20.31 -32.86
N ALA A 26 -20.05 20.33 -33.63
CA ALA A 26 -20.16 19.57 -34.88
C ALA A 26 -19.14 20.03 -35.92
N GLN A 27 -18.90 21.35 -36.04
CA GLN A 27 -17.89 21.91 -36.93
C GLN A 27 -16.45 21.53 -36.48
N ALA A 28 -16.17 21.54 -35.19
CA ALA A 28 -14.88 21.12 -34.64
C ALA A 28 -14.63 19.61 -34.85
N ARG A 29 -15.67 18.77 -34.67
CA ARG A 29 -15.60 17.33 -34.97
C ARG A 29 -15.39 17.07 -36.46
N LEU A 30 -16.06 17.82 -37.35
CA LEU A 30 -15.82 17.75 -38.79
C LEU A 30 -14.38 18.16 -39.15
N ALA A 31 -13.86 19.25 -38.58
CA ALA A 31 -12.48 19.69 -38.80
C ALA A 31 -11.44 18.67 -38.28
N ALA A 32 -11.71 18.04 -37.13
CA ALA A 32 -10.86 16.99 -36.57
C ALA A 32 -10.89 15.70 -37.41
N LEU A 33 -12.05 15.33 -37.96
CA LEU A 33 -12.19 14.20 -38.88
C LEU A 33 -11.56 14.48 -40.25
N GLU A 34 -11.64 15.71 -40.75
CA GLU A 34 -10.96 16.16 -41.97
C GLU A 34 -9.43 16.21 -41.82
N GLY A 35 -8.94 16.44 -40.59
CA GLY A 35 -7.53 16.41 -40.22
C GLY A 35 -6.97 15.01 -39.93
N SER A 36 -7.82 13.99 -39.83
CA SER A 36 -7.39 12.63 -39.49
C SER A 36 -6.47 12.05 -40.57
N THR A 37 -5.32 11.55 -40.12
CA THR A 37 -4.26 10.96 -40.94
C THR A 37 -4.76 9.80 -41.79
N SER A 38 -5.82 9.09 -41.37
CA SER A 38 -6.46 8.03 -42.16
C SER A 38 -7.14 8.56 -43.42
N LEU A 39 -7.79 9.73 -43.37
CA LEU A 39 -8.46 10.36 -44.50
C LEU A 39 -7.45 11.04 -45.45
N GLN A 40 -6.33 11.55 -44.90
CA GLN A 40 -5.19 12.05 -45.69
C GLN A 40 -4.46 10.91 -46.44
N VAL A 41 -4.26 9.76 -45.80
CA VAL A 41 -3.71 8.55 -46.42
C VAL A 41 -4.67 8.00 -47.48
N GLY A 42 -5.97 7.96 -47.19
CA GLY A 42 -7.02 7.58 -48.14
C GLY A 42 -7.07 8.50 -49.37
N ARG A 43 -6.99 9.82 -49.19
CA ARG A 43 -6.91 10.79 -50.30
C ARG A 43 -5.61 10.64 -51.11
N ALA A 44 -4.47 10.39 -50.47
CA ALA A 44 -3.20 10.14 -51.15
C ALA A 44 -3.27 8.88 -52.04
N LEU A 45 -3.79 7.77 -51.52
CA LEU A 45 -4.03 6.52 -52.26
C LEU A 45 -5.00 6.71 -53.44
N THR A 46 -6.11 7.43 -53.21
CA THR A 46 -7.12 7.68 -54.24
C THR A 46 -6.60 8.61 -55.35
N SER A 47 -5.77 9.59 -55.00
CA SER A 47 -5.12 10.49 -55.97
C SER A 47 -4.09 9.78 -56.85
N ALA A 48 -3.39 8.78 -56.30
CA ALA A 48 -2.46 7.95 -57.06
C ALA A 48 -3.18 6.97 -57.99
N ALA A 49 -4.33 6.42 -57.56
CA ALA A 49 -5.18 5.58 -58.39
C ALA A 49 -5.74 6.34 -59.62
N LYS A 50 -6.04 7.64 -59.49
CA LYS A 50 -6.57 8.47 -60.59
C LYS A 50 -5.52 8.87 -61.64
N ARG A 51 -4.21 8.77 -61.37
CA ARG A 51 -3.11 9.15 -62.30
C ARG A 51 -1.93 8.18 -62.20
N PRO A 52 -2.01 7.00 -62.83
CA PRO A 52 -1.07 5.91 -62.57
C PRO A 52 0.39 6.22 -62.98
N GLY A 53 0.61 7.01 -64.04
CA GLY A 53 1.97 7.27 -64.55
C GLY A 53 2.86 8.19 -63.68
N ARG A 54 2.28 9.07 -62.87
CA ARG A 54 3.04 10.00 -61.98
C ARG A 54 2.70 9.86 -60.49
N GLY A 55 1.49 9.37 -60.18
CA GLY A 55 1.02 9.20 -58.80
C GLY A 55 1.69 8.02 -58.08
N LEU A 56 1.89 6.89 -58.77
CA LEU A 56 2.51 5.69 -58.18
C LEU A 56 4.00 5.89 -57.82
N VAL A 57 4.72 6.72 -58.58
CA VAL A 57 6.14 7.01 -58.32
C VAL A 57 6.34 7.91 -57.09
N ARG A 58 5.34 8.76 -56.75
CA ARG A 58 5.42 9.69 -55.60
C ARG A 58 4.79 9.14 -54.32
N LEU A 59 3.95 8.13 -54.42
CA LEU A 59 3.23 7.52 -53.29
C LEU A 59 4.15 7.07 -52.12
N PRO A 60 5.29 6.39 -52.36
CA PRO A 60 6.17 6.00 -51.26
C PRO A 60 6.78 7.22 -50.55
N ARG A 61 7.08 8.28 -51.29
CA ARG A 61 7.69 9.51 -50.76
C ARG A 61 6.69 10.35 -49.96
N ASP A 62 5.42 10.36 -50.36
CA ASP A 62 4.35 11.09 -49.68
C ASP A 62 3.92 10.38 -48.39
N LEU A 63 3.82 9.04 -48.40
CA LEU A 63 3.61 8.23 -47.20
C LEU A 63 4.80 8.35 -46.22
N PHE A 64 6.03 8.33 -46.72
CA PHE A 64 7.23 8.51 -45.90
C PHE A 64 7.31 9.92 -45.28
N ARG A 65 6.85 10.97 -45.98
CA ARG A 65 6.77 12.33 -45.42
C ARG A 65 5.69 12.47 -44.35
N LEU A 66 4.54 11.83 -44.51
CA LEU A 66 3.48 11.75 -43.49
C LEU A 66 3.99 11.01 -42.24
N TRP A 67 4.68 9.88 -42.44
CA TRP A 67 5.28 9.12 -41.34
C TRP A 67 6.37 9.90 -40.60
N ARG A 68 7.28 10.58 -41.31
CA ARG A 68 8.36 11.36 -40.69
C ARG A 68 7.87 12.59 -39.91
N ARG A 69 6.76 13.21 -40.34
CA ARG A 69 6.12 14.32 -39.60
C ARG A 69 5.34 13.85 -38.37
N SER A 70 4.93 12.59 -38.33
CA SER A 70 4.27 12.00 -37.15
C SER A 70 5.24 11.69 -36.00
N GLY A 71 6.56 11.69 -36.24
CA GLY A 71 7.61 11.41 -35.25
C GLY A 71 8.26 12.65 -34.62
N THR A 72 7.84 13.87 -34.97
CA THR A 72 8.38 15.12 -34.40
C THR A 72 7.26 16.12 -34.15
N SER A 73 6.48 15.87 -33.11
CA SER A 73 5.61 16.86 -32.48
C SER A 73 6.03 16.99 -31.02
N GLN A 74 6.95 17.91 -30.74
CA GLN A 74 7.13 18.49 -29.40
C GLN A 74 5.79 19.11 -28.96
N PRO A 75 5.32 18.86 -27.73
CA PRO A 75 4.15 19.55 -27.22
C PRO A 75 4.52 21.00 -26.94
N ALA A 76 4.05 21.91 -27.80
CA ALA A 76 4.07 23.34 -27.50
C ALA A 76 3.10 23.60 -26.34
N SER A 77 3.66 23.95 -25.19
CA SER A 77 2.94 24.59 -24.10
C SER A 77 2.46 25.98 -24.55
N GLY A 78 1.17 26.30 -24.35
CA GLY A 78 0.65 27.61 -24.74
C GLY A 78 -0.87 27.82 -24.75
N ARG A 79 -1.54 27.56 -23.62
CA ARG A 79 -2.69 28.30 -23.05
C ARG A 79 -3.72 28.96 -24.01
N ARG A 80 -4.98 28.51 -23.95
CA ARG A 80 -6.18 29.33 -23.62
C ARG A 80 -7.41 28.43 -23.44
N GLY A 81 -8.12 28.64 -22.33
CA GLY A 81 -9.22 27.78 -21.88
C GLY A 81 -10.52 27.99 -22.62
N GLY A 82 -11.37 26.96 -22.57
CA GLY A 82 -12.73 26.98 -23.08
C GLY A 82 -13.35 25.58 -23.18
N GLN A 83 -13.97 25.15 -22.08
CA GLN A 83 -14.91 24.04 -21.90
C GLN A 83 -14.42 22.59 -21.83
N ALA A 84 -14.92 21.94 -20.77
CA ALA A 84 -14.53 20.66 -20.23
C ALA A 84 -15.03 19.50 -21.10
N VAL A 85 -14.08 18.79 -21.71
CA VAL A 85 -14.22 17.36 -21.97
C VAL A 85 -14.61 16.72 -20.63
N ARG A 86 -15.73 16.00 -20.57
CA ARG A 86 -16.01 15.13 -19.40
C ARG A 86 -14.77 14.27 -19.20
N SER A 87 -14.07 14.42 -18.08
CA SER A 87 -12.88 13.61 -17.85
C SER A 87 -13.33 12.14 -17.83
N TYR A 88 -12.57 11.27 -18.48
CA TYR A 88 -12.81 9.81 -18.46
C TYR A 88 -13.05 9.30 -17.02
N GLU A 89 -12.37 9.91 -16.05
CA GLU A 89 -12.59 9.67 -14.61
C GLU A 89 -14.03 9.96 -14.15
N SER A 90 -14.63 11.08 -14.56
CA SER A 90 -16.02 11.42 -14.20
C SER A 90 -17.03 10.44 -14.82
N GLU A 91 -16.83 10.04 -16.09
CA GLU A 91 -17.71 9.06 -16.74
C GLU A 91 -17.64 7.68 -16.05
N ARG A 92 -16.44 7.26 -15.64
CA ARG A 92 -16.25 6.01 -14.90
C ARG A 92 -16.82 6.08 -13.49
N GLN A 93 -16.66 7.21 -12.79
CA GLN A 93 -17.32 7.43 -11.50
C GLN A 93 -18.84 7.36 -11.64
N GLU A 94 -19.44 7.99 -12.66
CA GLU A 94 -20.88 7.89 -12.93
C GLU A 94 -21.32 6.44 -13.18
N ALA A 95 -20.60 5.68 -14.02
CA ALA A 95 -20.89 4.28 -14.28
C ALA A 95 -20.85 3.42 -13.01
N ARG A 96 -19.84 3.64 -12.15
CA ARG A 96 -19.70 2.97 -10.86
C ARG A 96 -20.85 3.30 -9.91
N LEU A 97 -21.27 4.56 -9.86
CA LEU A 97 -22.44 4.98 -9.07
C LEU A 97 -23.73 4.33 -9.55
N LEU A 98 -23.94 4.23 -10.86
CA LEU A 98 -25.11 3.60 -11.43
C LEU A 98 -25.15 2.09 -11.19
N SER A 99 -23.98 1.43 -11.15
CA SER A 99 -23.88 0.00 -10.83
C SER A 99 -24.12 -0.30 -9.33
N GLY A 100 -24.01 0.70 -8.45
CA GLY A 100 -24.21 0.56 -7.01
C GLY A 100 -23.14 -0.27 -6.29
N THR A 101 -22.12 -0.77 -6.99
CA THR A 101 -21.09 -1.66 -6.42
C THR A 101 -19.95 -0.89 -5.75
N VAL A 102 -19.78 0.40 -6.06
CA VAL A 102 -18.73 1.29 -5.51
C VAL A 102 -19.40 2.50 -4.87
N GLY A 103 -19.06 2.78 -3.61
CA GLY A 103 -19.62 3.93 -2.89
C GLY A 103 -19.11 5.27 -3.43
N LEU A 104 -19.90 6.35 -3.26
CA LEU A 104 -19.61 7.72 -3.73
C LEU A 104 -18.25 8.31 -3.34
N ARG A 105 -17.49 7.67 -2.45
CA ARG A 105 -16.22 8.15 -1.90
C ARG A 105 -15.11 7.11 -1.91
N ASP A 106 -15.35 5.94 -2.50
CA ASP A 106 -14.31 4.92 -2.61
C ASP A 106 -13.38 5.32 -3.77
N SER A 107 -12.15 5.67 -3.42
CA SER A 107 -11.13 6.15 -4.37
C SER A 107 -10.01 5.13 -4.58
N ARG A 108 -10.29 3.87 -4.20
CA ARG A 108 -9.42 2.72 -4.45
C ARG A 108 -9.67 2.17 -5.85
N LEU A 109 -8.69 1.46 -6.37
CA LEU A 109 -8.84 0.69 -7.61
C LEU A 109 -9.90 -0.40 -7.44
N VAL A 110 -10.73 -0.56 -8.46
CA VAL A 110 -11.78 -1.58 -8.51
C VAL A 110 -11.25 -2.81 -9.24
N VAL A 111 -11.07 -3.91 -8.51
CA VAL A 111 -10.49 -5.15 -9.02
C VAL A 111 -11.58 -6.21 -9.13
N ALA A 112 -11.83 -6.70 -10.34
CA ALA A 112 -12.59 -7.92 -10.57
C ALA A 112 -11.74 -9.12 -10.15
N GLY A 113 -12.15 -9.82 -9.10
CA GLY A 113 -11.30 -10.74 -8.36
C GLY A 113 -11.77 -12.18 -8.37
N VAL A 114 -10.87 -13.10 -8.67
CA VAL A 114 -11.00 -14.54 -8.36
C VAL A 114 -9.96 -14.87 -7.29
N PHE A 115 -10.38 -14.85 -6.04
CA PHE A 115 -9.48 -14.95 -4.87
C PHE A 115 -9.91 -16.04 -3.90
N SER A 116 -8.92 -16.63 -3.22
CA SER A 116 -9.18 -17.36 -1.98
C SER A 116 -9.69 -16.40 -0.88
N PRO A 117 -10.39 -16.88 0.16
CA PRO A 117 -10.83 -16.03 1.27
C PRO A 117 -9.68 -15.29 1.94
N GLU A 118 -8.52 -15.94 2.05
CA GLU A 118 -7.29 -15.39 2.63
C GLU A 118 -6.76 -14.21 1.81
N VAL A 119 -6.54 -14.40 0.50
CA VAL A 119 -6.05 -13.34 -0.40
C VAL A 119 -7.01 -12.17 -0.43
N ARG A 120 -8.32 -12.44 -0.50
CA ARG A 120 -9.34 -11.39 -0.47
C ARG A 120 -9.21 -10.54 0.80
N ALA A 121 -9.12 -11.17 1.96
CA ALA A 121 -8.99 -10.47 3.24
C ALA A 121 -7.66 -9.71 3.39
N ALA A 122 -6.61 -10.12 2.67
CA ALA A 122 -5.32 -9.43 2.62
C ALA A 122 -5.38 -8.14 1.78
N ILE A 123 -6.06 -8.15 0.63
CA ILE A 123 -6.02 -7.01 -0.32
C ILE A 123 -7.18 -6.02 -0.15
N GLU A 124 -8.32 -6.44 0.42
CA GLU A 124 -9.56 -5.64 0.53
C GLU A 124 -9.43 -4.28 1.25
N PRO A 125 -8.46 -4.05 2.18
CA PRO A 125 -8.20 -2.71 2.69
C PRO A 125 -7.69 -1.75 1.62
N TYR A 126 -6.85 -2.24 0.69
CA TYR A 126 -6.09 -1.42 -0.25
C TYR A 126 -6.79 -1.26 -1.61
N VAL A 127 -7.57 -2.26 -2.02
CA VAL A 127 -8.34 -2.25 -3.29
C VAL A 127 -9.80 -2.60 -3.04
N ARG A 128 -10.69 -2.14 -3.93
CA ARG A 128 -12.09 -2.53 -3.91
C ARG A 128 -12.26 -3.81 -4.73
N VAL A 129 -12.55 -4.93 -4.05
CA VAL A 129 -12.72 -6.22 -4.71
C VAL A 129 -14.18 -6.44 -5.15
N VAL A 130 -14.37 -6.69 -6.43
CA VAL A 130 -15.62 -7.21 -7.02
C VAL A 130 -15.43 -8.71 -7.25
N ALA A 131 -15.93 -9.53 -6.32
CA ALA A 131 -15.72 -10.97 -6.38
C ALA A 131 -16.52 -11.61 -7.52
N LEU A 132 -15.84 -12.34 -8.39
CA LEU A 132 -16.47 -13.12 -9.44
C LEU A 132 -16.70 -14.55 -8.95
N ARG A 133 -17.91 -15.11 -9.15
CA ARG A 133 -18.18 -16.52 -8.87
C ARG A 133 -18.35 -17.28 -10.19
N PRO A 134 -18.08 -18.59 -10.24
CA PRO A 134 -18.13 -19.32 -11.50
C PRO A 134 -19.47 -19.22 -12.25
N HIS A 135 -20.59 -19.11 -11.53
CA HIS A 135 -21.94 -19.10 -12.12
C HIS A 135 -22.46 -17.69 -12.49
N ASP A 136 -21.86 -16.63 -11.95
CA ASP A 136 -22.31 -15.25 -12.17
C ASP A 136 -21.22 -14.34 -12.75
N ALA A 137 -19.98 -14.84 -12.93
CA ALA A 137 -18.83 -14.06 -13.36
C ALA A 137 -19.13 -13.22 -14.61
N GLN A 138 -19.85 -13.80 -15.58
CA GLN A 138 -20.25 -13.10 -16.79
C GLN A 138 -21.17 -11.91 -16.52
N LEU A 139 -22.26 -12.15 -15.78
CA LEU A 139 -23.24 -11.11 -15.44
C LEU A 139 -22.62 -10.00 -14.58
N VAL A 140 -21.82 -10.37 -13.59
CA VAL A 140 -21.18 -9.42 -12.67
C VAL A 140 -20.11 -8.59 -13.40
N PHE A 141 -19.30 -9.22 -14.23
CA PHE A 141 -18.27 -8.50 -14.98
C PHE A 141 -18.88 -7.49 -15.96
N ASP A 142 -19.93 -7.86 -16.68
CA ASP A 142 -20.60 -6.97 -17.65
C ASP A 142 -21.32 -5.79 -17.01
N SER A 143 -21.71 -5.89 -15.74
CA SER A 143 -22.47 -4.85 -15.03
C SER A 143 -21.62 -3.85 -14.26
N VAL A 144 -20.31 -4.07 -14.13
CA VAL A 144 -19.41 -3.23 -13.30
C VAL A 144 -18.26 -2.67 -14.14
N ASP A 145 -17.95 -1.39 -13.93
CA ASP A 145 -16.72 -0.78 -14.41
C ASP A 145 -15.55 -1.15 -13.48
N VAL A 146 -14.56 -1.86 -14.02
CA VAL A 146 -13.42 -2.39 -13.29
C VAL A 146 -12.11 -1.88 -13.88
N ASP A 147 -11.10 -1.74 -13.04
CA ASP A 147 -9.78 -1.25 -13.42
C ASP A 147 -8.85 -2.39 -13.85
N VAL A 148 -8.96 -3.55 -13.20
CA VAL A 148 -8.11 -4.74 -13.42
C VAL A 148 -8.91 -6.01 -13.15
N VAL A 149 -8.66 -7.07 -13.93
CA VAL A 149 -9.04 -8.45 -13.58
C VAL A 149 -7.85 -9.12 -12.91
N CYS A 150 -8.02 -9.64 -11.70
CA CYS A 150 -6.95 -10.30 -10.95
C CYS A 150 -7.40 -11.67 -10.45
N VAL A 151 -6.58 -12.69 -10.71
CA VAL A 151 -6.83 -14.09 -10.37
C VAL A 151 -5.66 -14.59 -9.53
N ALA A 152 -5.95 -15.10 -8.33
CA ALA A 152 -4.96 -15.79 -7.51
C ALA A 152 -4.99 -17.28 -7.81
N ALA A 153 -3.83 -17.91 -7.98
CA ALA A 153 -3.69 -19.36 -8.14
C ALA A 153 -4.28 -20.12 -6.93
N SER A 154 -4.16 -19.57 -5.72
CA SER A 154 -4.77 -20.14 -4.51
C SER A 154 -6.29 -20.23 -4.59
N ALA A 155 -6.95 -19.45 -5.45
CA ALA A 155 -8.39 -19.57 -5.70
C ALA A 155 -8.76 -20.88 -6.40
N ALA A 156 -7.83 -21.56 -7.07
CA ALA A 156 -8.05 -22.88 -7.67
C ALA A 156 -7.84 -24.05 -6.69
N ALA A 157 -7.41 -23.78 -5.45
CA ALA A 157 -7.20 -24.81 -4.45
C ALA A 157 -8.51 -25.52 -4.04
N PRO A 158 -8.46 -26.77 -3.55
CA PRO A 158 -9.64 -27.45 -3.02
C PRO A 158 -10.34 -26.65 -1.91
N GLY A 159 -11.67 -26.67 -1.90
CA GLY A 159 -12.48 -25.98 -0.88
C GLY A 159 -12.83 -24.52 -1.19
N THR A 160 -12.39 -23.97 -2.31
CA THR A 160 -12.79 -22.65 -2.79
C THR A 160 -13.93 -22.72 -3.81
N LEU A 161 -14.53 -21.57 -4.15
CA LEU A 161 -15.56 -21.47 -5.18
C LEU A 161 -15.02 -21.83 -6.59
N TRP A 162 -13.74 -21.56 -6.85
CA TRP A 162 -13.07 -21.78 -8.13
C TRP A 162 -12.18 -23.04 -8.11
N ALA A 163 -12.39 -23.96 -7.16
CA ALA A 163 -11.55 -25.13 -6.99
C ALA A 163 -11.34 -25.89 -8.32
N HIS A 164 -10.13 -26.42 -8.55
CA HIS A 164 -9.77 -27.19 -9.75
C HIS A 164 -9.88 -26.42 -11.08
N THR A 165 -9.98 -25.08 -11.06
CA THR A 165 -9.89 -24.31 -12.32
C THR A 165 -8.51 -24.51 -12.95
N GLY A 166 -8.47 -24.88 -14.23
CA GLY A 166 -7.27 -25.32 -14.92
C GLY A 166 -7.05 -26.85 -14.91
N ASP A 167 -7.89 -27.62 -14.22
CA ASP A 167 -7.93 -29.09 -14.34
C ASP A 167 -8.85 -29.48 -15.51
N PRO A 168 -8.42 -30.38 -16.44
CA PRO A 168 -9.28 -30.87 -17.51
C PRO A 168 -10.58 -31.54 -17.01
N ALA A 169 -10.60 -32.08 -15.78
CA ALA A 169 -11.81 -32.65 -15.18
C ALA A 169 -12.89 -31.59 -14.86
N VAL A 170 -12.50 -30.31 -14.75
CA VAL A 170 -13.39 -29.19 -14.38
C VAL A 170 -13.29 -28.08 -15.43
N ALA A 171 -13.64 -28.45 -16.67
CA ALA A 171 -13.51 -27.59 -17.83
C ALA A 171 -14.52 -26.41 -17.85
N ASP A 172 -15.64 -26.51 -17.13
CA ASP A 172 -16.66 -25.47 -17.03
C ASP A 172 -16.13 -24.20 -16.35
N ARG A 173 -15.41 -24.34 -15.23
CA ARG A 173 -14.81 -23.21 -14.51
C ARG A 173 -13.69 -22.56 -15.32
N THR A 174 -12.86 -23.39 -15.96
CA THR A 174 -11.80 -22.89 -16.86
C THR A 174 -12.38 -22.12 -18.05
N ARG A 175 -13.51 -22.58 -18.61
CA ARG A 175 -14.24 -21.88 -19.67
C ARG A 175 -14.81 -20.55 -19.19
N ALA A 176 -15.44 -20.52 -18.01
CA ALA A 176 -15.97 -19.29 -17.44
C ALA A 176 -14.87 -18.26 -17.21
N LEU A 177 -13.71 -18.68 -16.69
CA LEU A 177 -12.57 -17.80 -16.48
C LEU A 177 -12.00 -17.26 -17.80
N ARG A 178 -11.86 -18.13 -18.81
CA ARG A 178 -11.42 -17.71 -20.14
C ARG A 178 -12.34 -16.65 -20.74
N TRP A 179 -13.65 -16.81 -20.60
CA TRP A 179 -14.61 -15.80 -21.04
C TRP A 179 -14.35 -14.45 -20.35
N VAL A 180 -14.10 -14.42 -19.04
CA VAL A 180 -13.82 -13.17 -18.31
C VAL A 180 -12.55 -12.50 -18.84
N VAL A 181 -11.49 -13.27 -19.06
CA VAL A 181 -10.21 -12.74 -19.58
C VAL A 181 -10.37 -12.20 -21.01
N GLU A 182 -11.08 -12.91 -21.88
CA GLU A 182 -11.39 -12.45 -23.23
C GLU A 182 -12.27 -11.19 -23.23
N ALA A 183 -13.28 -11.14 -22.35
CA ALA A 183 -14.14 -9.97 -22.19
C ALA A 183 -13.37 -8.76 -21.63
N ALA A 184 -12.45 -8.98 -20.70
CA ALA A 184 -11.56 -7.93 -20.17
C ALA A 184 -10.67 -7.36 -21.26
N ARG A 185 -10.05 -8.23 -22.06
CA ARG A 185 -9.25 -7.83 -23.22
C ARG A 185 -10.05 -7.00 -24.22
N ALA A 186 -11.29 -7.43 -24.53
CA ALA A 186 -12.17 -6.70 -25.44
C ALA A 186 -12.55 -5.29 -24.91
N ARG A 187 -12.58 -5.11 -23.58
CA ARG A 187 -12.85 -3.83 -22.91
C ARG A 187 -11.59 -2.99 -22.66
N GLY A 188 -10.40 -3.49 -22.99
CA GLY A 188 -9.13 -2.83 -22.66
C GLY A 188 -8.83 -2.82 -21.15
N VAL A 189 -9.39 -3.77 -20.40
CA VAL A 189 -9.10 -3.96 -18.97
C VAL A 189 -7.98 -5.00 -18.86
N PRO A 190 -6.83 -4.67 -18.24
CA PRO A 190 -5.73 -5.63 -18.09
C PRO A 190 -6.10 -6.76 -17.14
N SER A 191 -5.57 -7.95 -17.44
CA SER A 191 -5.77 -9.17 -16.67
C SER A 191 -4.46 -9.73 -16.12
N VAL A 192 -4.44 -10.12 -14.84
CA VAL A 192 -3.27 -10.68 -14.17
C VAL A 192 -3.60 -11.99 -13.46
N LEU A 193 -2.69 -12.97 -13.62
CA LEU A 193 -2.61 -14.17 -12.79
C LEU A 193 -1.48 -13.98 -11.78
N VAL A 194 -1.78 -14.17 -10.50
CA VAL A 194 -0.79 -14.19 -9.41
C VAL A 194 -0.60 -15.63 -8.98
N GLU A 195 0.60 -16.16 -9.15
CA GLU A 195 0.98 -17.52 -8.79
C GLU A 195 1.39 -17.61 -7.31
N ASP A 196 0.44 -17.25 -6.43
CA ASP A 196 0.60 -17.26 -4.97
C ASP A 196 0.54 -18.67 -4.35
N ALA A 197 0.21 -19.67 -5.15
CA ALA A 197 0.15 -21.08 -4.78
C ALA A 197 0.35 -21.95 -6.04
N PRO A 198 0.59 -23.28 -5.92
CA PRO A 198 0.73 -24.16 -7.06
C PRO A 198 -0.56 -24.17 -7.87
N ALA A 199 -0.49 -23.60 -9.07
CA ALA A 199 -1.60 -23.57 -10.01
C ALA A 199 -1.64 -24.87 -10.83
N PRO A 200 -2.83 -25.37 -11.21
CA PRO A 200 -2.94 -26.32 -12.30
C PRO A 200 -2.34 -25.74 -13.58
N PRO A 201 -1.60 -26.54 -14.38
CA PRO A 201 -0.81 -26.01 -15.51
C PRO A 201 -1.66 -25.32 -16.58
N ALA A 202 -2.93 -25.71 -16.74
CA ALA A 202 -3.80 -25.05 -17.72
C ALA A 202 -4.29 -23.66 -17.26
N LEU A 203 -4.12 -23.28 -16.00
CA LEU A 203 -4.53 -21.96 -15.50
C LEU A 203 -3.72 -20.85 -16.17
N ALA A 204 -2.39 -21.00 -16.25
CA ALA A 204 -1.52 -20.05 -16.95
C ALA A 204 -1.85 -19.95 -18.45
N SER A 205 -2.41 -21.00 -19.05
CA SER A 205 -2.80 -21.03 -20.47
C SER A 205 -4.08 -20.28 -20.82
N VAL A 206 -4.74 -19.64 -19.84
CA VAL A 206 -6.00 -18.90 -20.06
C VAL A 206 -5.79 -17.61 -20.86
N GLY A 207 -4.57 -17.08 -20.93
CA GLY A 207 -4.20 -15.95 -21.79
C GLY A 207 -4.21 -14.59 -21.08
N PHE A 208 -3.75 -14.56 -19.82
CA PHE A 208 -3.57 -13.34 -19.03
C PHE A 208 -2.55 -12.39 -19.68
N ASP A 209 -2.70 -11.09 -19.44
CA ASP A 209 -1.76 -10.08 -19.91
C ASP A 209 -0.48 -10.05 -19.08
N LEU A 210 -0.57 -10.44 -17.80
CA LEU A 210 0.57 -10.62 -16.90
C LEU A 210 0.40 -11.91 -16.08
N VAL A 211 1.49 -12.66 -15.93
CA VAL A 211 1.63 -13.71 -14.92
C VAL A 211 2.71 -13.25 -13.94
N HIS A 212 2.34 -13.10 -12.68
CA HIS A 212 3.23 -12.69 -11.61
C HIS A 212 3.59 -13.88 -10.74
N GLU A 213 4.87 -14.21 -10.68
CA GLU A 213 5.41 -15.21 -9.77
C GLU A 213 5.54 -14.60 -8.37
N GLY A 214 4.96 -15.28 -7.36
CA GLY A 214 4.98 -14.84 -5.96
C GLY A 214 3.60 -14.49 -5.40
N GLY A 215 3.57 -14.12 -4.13
CA GLY A 215 2.36 -13.80 -3.39
C GLY A 215 1.99 -12.31 -3.39
N PHE A 216 0.94 -11.99 -2.62
CA PHE A 216 0.52 -10.62 -2.34
C PHE A 216 1.26 -10.01 -1.14
N GLY A 217 2.41 -10.56 -0.75
CA GLY A 217 3.18 -10.10 0.39
C GLY A 217 2.50 -10.31 1.76
N VAL A 218 2.98 -9.60 2.77
CA VAL A 218 2.49 -9.68 4.15
C VAL A 218 1.38 -8.63 4.41
N PRO A 219 0.15 -9.06 4.76
CA PRO A 219 -0.89 -8.13 5.15
C PRO A 219 -0.66 -7.68 6.60
N LEU A 220 0.08 -6.57 6.77
CA LEU A 220 0.48 -6.02 8.08
C LEU A 220 -0.71 -5.65 8.97
N HIS A 221 -1.88 -5.35 8.42
CA HIS A 221 -3.11 -5.14 9.22
C HIS A 221 -3.60 -6.42 9.91
N ARG A 222 -3.10 -7.60 9.51
CA ARG A 222 -3.41 -8.89 10.15
C ARG A 222 -2.20 -9.52 10.84
N PHE A 223 -1.06 -9.60 10.15
CA PHE A 223 0.18 -10.15 10.69
C PHE A 223 1.04 -9.03 11.24
N ASN A 224 0.94 -8.84 12.56
CA ASN A 224 1.59 -7.77 13.29
C ASN A 224 1.76 -8.19 14.76
N PRO A 225 2.56 -7.47 15.55
CA PRO A 225 2.78 -7.81 16.96
C PRO A 225 1.67 -7.31 17.89
N ILE A 226 0.61 -6.69 17.38
CA ILE A 226 -0.46 -6.12 18.21
C ILE A 226 -1.16 -7.25 18.96
N ALA A 227 -1.36 -7.08 20.27
CA ALA A 227 -1.92 -8.11 21.16
C ALA A 227 -1.09 -9.39 21.25
N ALA A 228 0.21 -9.35 20.93
CA ALA A 228 1.11 -10.44 21.27
C ALA A 228 1.23 -10.56 22.80
N GLU A 229 1.11 -11.78 23.31
CA GLU A 229 1.27 -12.03 24.74
C GLU A 229 2.74 -11.81 25.14
N PRO A 230 3.01 -11.20 26.32
CA PRO A 230 4.38 -11.04 26.81
C PRO A 230 5.08 -12.38 27.04
N VAL A 231 4.30 -13.40 27.43
CA VAL A 231 4.76 -14.79 27.57
C VAL A 231 4.28 -15.54 26.35
N ARG A 232 5.22 -16.04 25.55
CA ARG A 232 4.95 -16.81 24.34
C ARG A 232 5.27 -18.29 24.56
N ASP A 233 4.63 -19.15 23.79
CA ASP A 233 4.87 -20.59 23.80
C ASP A 233 6.33 -20.88 23.39
N PRO A 234 7.16 -21.47 24.27
CA PRO A 234 8.55 -21.80 23.96
C PRO A 234 8.68 -23.02 23.03
N GLU A 235 7.62 -23.80 22.82
CA GLU A 235 7.65 -24.94 21.91
C GLU A 235 7.62 -24.48 20.45
N PRO A 236 8.56 -24.93 19.59
CA PRO A 236 8.57 -24.56 18.19
C PRO A 236 7.31 -25.04 17.46
N PHE A 237 6.69 -24.12 16.73
CA PHE A 237 5.49 -24.38 15.94
C PHE A 237 5.85 -24.63 14.48
N ARG A 238 5.39 -25.73 13.88
CA ARG A 238 5.62 -26.01 12.46
C ARG A 238 4.41 -25.59 11.64
N LEU A 239 4.62 -24.65 10.72
CA LEU A 239 3.65 -24.25 9.72
C LEU A 239 4.09 -24.77 8.35
N ARG A 240 3.15 -25.34 7.60
CA ARG A 240 3.39 -25.90 6.27
C ARG A 240 2.74 -25.03 5.22
N SER A 241 3.48 -24.70 4.17
CA SER A 241 2.94 -24.09 2.98
C SER A 241 2.09 -25.10 2.23
N ARG A 242 0.99 -24.62 1.67
CA ARG A 242 0.20 -25.40 0.70
C ARG A 242 0.98 -25.62 -0.59
N SER A 243 2.08 -24.88 -0.76
CA SER A 243 2.79 -24.74 -2.01
C SER A 243 3.98 -25.66 -2.19
N SER A 244 4.61 -26.13 -1.12
CA SER A 244 5.98 -26.64 -1.24
C SER A 244 6.37 -27.65 -0.15
N GLY A 245 5.68 -28.78 -0.11
CA GLY A 245 6.23 -29.96 0.56
C GLY A 245 7.07 -30.79 -0.41
N THR A 246 8.28 -30.35 -0.81
CA THR A 246 9.17 -31.31 -1.49
C THR A 246 9.46 -32.46 -0.53
N ALA A 247 9.57 -33.69 -1.04
CA ALA A 247 9.93 -34.85 -0.21
C ALA A 247 11.28 -34.66 0.52
N ALA A 248 12.09 -33.68 0.11
CA ALA A 248 13.30 -33.28 0.81
C ALA A 248 13.02 -32.38 2.02
N VAL A 249 12.13 -31.38 1.91
CA VAL A 249 11.66 -30.56 3.05
C VAL A 249 11.04 -31.46 4.12
N GLU A 250 10.18 -32.40 3.73
CA GLU A 250 9.55 -33.31 4.69
C GLU A 250 10.56 -34.21 5.42
N ARG A 251 11.59 -34.68 4.70
CA ARG A 251 12.69 -35.43 5.32
C ARG A 251 13.48 -34.57 6.28
N LEU A 252 13.78 -33.32 5.92
CA LEU A 252 14.49 -32.39 6.79
C LEU A 252 13.66 -32.09 8.03
N ALA A 253 12.37 -31.80 7.89
CA ALA A 253 11.48 -31.57 9.02
C ALA A 253 11.35 -32.79 9.94
N ALA A 254 11.38 -34.01 9.40
CA ALA A 254 11.40 -35.23 10.20
C ALA A 254 12.65 -35.36 11.09
N THR A 255 13.78 -34.74 10.72
CA THR A 255 14.99 -34.71 11.56
C THR A 255 14.85 -33.80 12.79
N LEU A 256 13.90 -32.86 12.79
CA LEU A 256 13.67 -31.91 13.89
C LEU A 256 12.88 -32.52 15.06
N GLY A 257 12.43 -33.77 14.93
CA GLY A 257 11.63 -34.44 15.95
C GLY A 257 10.17 -34.02 15.94
N VAL A 258 9.51 -34.16 17.09
CA VAL A 258 8.08 -33.84 17.24
C VAL A 258 7.92 -32.33 17.38
N LEU A 259 7.47 -31.69 16.31
CA LEU A 259 7.06 -30.30 16.31
C LEU A 259 5.54 -30.21 16.45
N ARG A 260 5.05 -29.17 17.11
CA ARG A 260 3.61 -28.89 17.17
C ARG A 260 3.16 -28.48 15.76
N GLY A 261 2.45 -29.39 15.10
CA GLY A 261 2.00 -29.22 13.71
C GLY A 261 0.49 -29.35 13.62
N THR A 262 -0.23 -28.28 13.96
CA THR A 262 -1.63 -28.15 13.56
C THR A 262 -1.67 -27.16 12.40
N GLU A 263 -2.43 -27.44 11.33
CA GLU A 263 -2.70 -26.45 10.29
C GLU A 263 -3.83 -25.53 10.79
N PRO A 264 -3.53 -24.35 11.36
CA PRO A 264 -4.58 -23.45 11.80
C PRO A 264 -5.38 -23.01 10.59
N ARG A 265 -6.67 -22.77 10.79
CA ARG A 265 -7.43 -22.02 9.79
C ARG A 265 -6.79 -20.65 9.63
N TRP A 266 -6.78 -20.14 8.40
CA TRP A 266 -6.11 -18.88 8.08
C TRP A 266 -6.62 -17.71 8.94
N GLU A 267 -7.88 -17.75 9.40
CA GLU A 267 -8.45 -16.74 10.29
C GLU A 267 -7.72 -16.66 11.63
N ASN A 268 -7.25 -17.81 12.16
CA ASN A 268 -6.61 -17.93 13.47
C ASN A 268 -5.08 -17.91 13.38
N LEU A 269 -4.52 -17.99 12.16
CA LEU A 269 -3.08 -18.05 11.96
C LEU A 269 -2.33 -16.87 12.59
N PRO A 270 -2.78 -15.60 12.48
CA PRO A 270 -2.09 -14.49 13.13
C PRO A 270 -1.94 -14.65 14.65
N ASP A 271 -2.97 -15.14 15.34
CA ASP A 271 -2.95 -15.32 16.79
C ASP A 271 -1.98 -16.44 17.19
N VAL A 272 -1.95 -17.53 16.42
CA VAL A 272 -0.97 -18.62 16.61
C VAL A 272 0.46 -18.11 16.45
N LEU A 273 0.73 -17.28 15.44
CA LEU A 273 2.06 -16.73 15.20
C LEU A 273 2.47 -15.71 16.27
N ARG A 274 1.55 -14.89 16.77
CA ARG A 274 1.82 -13.98 17.90
C ARG A 274 2.14 -14.71 19.20
N GLY A 275 1.48 -15.84 19.42
CA GLY A 275 1.70 -16.70 20.58
C GLY A 275 2.97 -17.54 20.52
N ALA A 276 3.59 -17.69 19.35
CA ALA A 276 4.79 -18.52 19.17
C ALA A 276 6.09 -17.72 19.39
N THR A 277 7.07 -18.36 20.03
CA THR A 277 8.46 -17.85 20.08
C THR A 277 9.23 -18.15 18.80
N THR A 278 9.13 -19.39 18.32
CA THR A 278 9.84 -19.94 17.16
C THR A 278 8.87 -20.63 16.22
N VAL A 279 8.97 -20.33 14.93
CA VAL A 279 8.16 -20.94 13.87
C VAL A 279 9.05 -21.58 12.83
N VAL A 280 8.78 -22.83 12.49
CA VAL A 280 9.45 -23.57 11.42
C VAL A 280 8.54 -23.55 10.19
N VAL A 281 9.05 -23.05 9.07
CA VAL A 281 8.33 -22.87 7.81
C VAL A 281 9.11 -23.46 6.64
N ASP A 282 8.44 -23.66 5.52
CA ASP A 282 9.00 -24.15 4.25
C ASP A 282 8.84 -23.14 3.10
N ASP A 283 8.40 -21.92 3.44
CA ASP A 283 8.01 -20.88 2.49
C ASP A 283 8.39 -19.50 3.04
N ALA A 284 8.92 -18.65 2.18
CA ALA A 284 9.44 -17.33 2.56
C ALA A 284 8.32 -16.37 2.99
N ASP A 285 7.15 -16.40 2.32
CA ASP A 285 6.02 -15.53 2.68
C ASP A 285 5.50 -15.91 4.08
N LEU A 286 5.50 -17.20 4.41
CA LEU A 286 5.16 -17.67 5.76
C LEU A 286 6.21 -17.25 6.80
N ALA A 287 7.49 -17.24 6.42
CA ALA A 287 8.56 -16.72 7.28
C ALA A 287 8.32 -15.24 7.60
N ASP A 288 8.08 -14.41 6.59
CA ASP A 288 7.86 -12.97 6.77
C ASP A 288 6.61 -12.67 7.62
N ARG A 289 5.55 -13.47 7.47
CA ARG A 289 4.35 -13.38 8.34
C ARG A 289 4.67 -13.71 9.80
N ALA A 290 5.48 -14.75 10.05
CA ALA A 290 5.90 -15.12 11.41
C ALA A 290 6.76 -14.02 12.04
N LEU A 291 7.71 -13.49 11.28
CA LEU A 291 8.58 -12.37 11.68
C LEU A 291 7.77 -11.11 11.99
N ALA A 292 6.77 -10.78 11.17
CA ALA A 292 5.89 -9.64 11.40
C ALA A 292 5.04 -9.80 12.69
N CYS A 293 4.74 -11.02 13.12
CA CYS A 293 4.10 -11.31 14.40
C CYS A 293 5.09 -11.33 15.60
N GLY A 294 6.37 -11.12 15.37
CA GLY A 294 7.43 -11.10 16.39
C GLY A 294 8.00 -12.46 16.75
N ALA A 295 7.61 -13.53 16.05
CA ALA A 295 8.22 -14.84 16.22
C ALA A 295 9.50 -14.93 15.40
N ARG A 296 10.51 -15.66 15.89
CA ARG A 296 11.67 -16.00 15.06
C ARG A 296 11.31 -17.13 14.10
N ALA A 297 11.87 -17.09 12.91
CA ALA A 297 11.53 -18.04 11.85
C ALA A 297 12.74 -18.91 11.46
N LEU A 298 12.48 -20.21 11.26
CA LEU A 298 13.40 -21.16 10.64
C LEU A 298 12.84 -21.62 9.30
N LEU A 299 13.46 -21.21 8.21
CA LEU A 299 13.07 -21.56 6.84
C LEU A 299 13.77 -22.84 6.38
N LEU A 300 13.01 -23.89 6.09
CA LEU A 300 13.51 -25.15 5.56
C LEU A 300 13.58 -25.10 4.03
N GLY A 301 14.77 -25.36 3.49
CA GLY A 301 14.99 -25.41 2.04
C GLY A 301 15.18 -24.06 1.34
N GLY A 302 15.16 -22.96 2.10
CA GLY A 302 15.51 -21.65 1.58
C GLY A 302 16.99 -21.31 1.78
N GLU A 303 17.38 -20.20 1.16
CA GLU A 303 18.65 -19.51 1.43
C GLU A 303 18.33 -18.22 2.21
N THR A 304 19.16 -17.88 3.19
CA THR A 304 19.02 -16.59 3.89
C THR A 304 19.40 -15.46 2.95
N SER A 305 18.44 -14.63 2.57
CA SER A 305 18.67 -13.35 1.90
C SER A 305 18.43 -12.22 2.90
N GLY A 306 19.39 -11.94 3.77
CA GLY A 306 19.25 -10.88 4.78
C GLY A 306 20.60 -10.28 5.16
N PRO A 307 20.66 -8.98 5.50
CA PRO A 307 21.91 -8.32 5.88
C PRO A 307 22.45 -8.92 7.18
N GLU A 308 23.75 -9.27 7.19
CA GLU A 308 24.49 -9.69 8.39
C GLU A 308 24.59 -8.53 9.38
N THR A 309 23.56 -8.32 10.20
CA THR A 309 23.65 -7.54 11.44
C THR A 309 24.26 -8.44 12.52
N GLY A 310 25.24 -7.94 13.28
CA GLY A 310 26.06 -8.69 14.25
C GLY A 310 25.34 -9.25 15.50
N GLY A 311 24.09 -9.68 15.37
CA GLY A 311 23.30 -10.42 16.36
C GLY A 311 22.72 -11.72 15.77
N GLU A 312 22.01 -12.50 16.58
CA GLU A 312 21.32 -13.71 16.10
C GLU A 312 20.29 -13.34 15.02
N PRO A 313 20.29 -14.00 13.85
CA PRO A 313 19.41 -13.61 12.75
C PRO A 313 17.94 -13.81 13.14
N ALA A 314 17.09 -12.85 12.75
CA ALA A 314 15.65 -12.98 12.92
C ALA A 314 15.07 -14.17 12.13
N LEU A 315 15.65 -14.42 10.95
CA LEU A 315 15.36 -15.52 10.03
C LEU A 315 16.61 -16.38 9.84
N SER A 316 16.55 -17.63 10.28
CA SER A 316 17.54 -18.65 9.93
C SER A 316 17.01 -19.50 8.77
N ALA A 317 17.87 -19.90 7.84
CA ALA A 317 17.50 -20.83 6.78
C ALA A 317 18.41 -22.06 6.76
N VAL A 318 17.82 -23.22 6.52
CA VAL A 318 18.55 -24.49 6.38
C VAL A 318 18.41 -24.97 4.94
N PRO A 319 19.46 -24.89 4.12
CA PRO A 319 19.38 -25.30 2.73
C PRO A 319 19.17 -26.81 2.60
N ILE A 320 18.47 -27.24 1.55
CA ILE A 320 18.34 -28.66 1.22
C ILE A 320 19.61 -29.10 0.47
N ASN A 321 20.47 -29.88 1.13
CA ASN A 321 21.59 -30.53 0.49
C ASN A 321 21.88 -31.91 1.13
N ALA A 322 22.75 -32.70 0.48
CA ALA A 322 23.05 -34.04 0.94
C ALA A 322 23.69 -34.08 2.34
N HIS A 323 24.35 -32.99 2.76
CA HIS A 323 24.95 -32.89 4.09
C HIS A 323 23.88 -32.60 5.15
N THR A 324 23.03 -31.60 4.95
CA THR A 324 21.97 -31.21 5.90
C THR A 324 20.93 -32.30 6.10
N LEU A 325 20.65 -33.11 5.07
CA LEU A 325 19.76 -34.28 5.18
C LEU A 325 20.37 -35.46 5.94
N ARG A 326 21.70 -35.50 6.13
CA ARG A 326 22.42 -36.60 6.81
C ARG A 326 22.96 -36.21 8.19
N SER A 327 23.07 -34.91 8.47
CA SER A 327 23.55 -34.37 9.74
C SER A 327 22.40 -33.85 10.60
N ASN A 328 22.68 -33.50 11.85
CA ASN A 328 21.72 -32.81 12.73
C ASN A 328 21.79 -31.27 12.57
N ALA A 329 22.14 -30.77 11.38
CA ALA A 329 22.31 -29.33 11.16
C ALA A 329 21.00 -28.56 11.38
N ALA A 330 19.87 -29.12 10.92
CA ALA A 330 18.57 -28.50 11.14
C ALA A 330 18.19 -28.43 12.62
N GLY A 331 18.48 -29.49 13.40
CA GLY A 331 18.23 -29.49 14.84
C GLY A 331 19.10 -28.51 15.60
N GLN A 332 20.38 -28.39 15.23
CA GLN A 332 21.30 -27.39 15.80
C GLN A 332 20.84 -25.96 15.52
N GLU A 333 20.36 -25.70 14.31
CA GLU A 333 19.82 -24.38 13.95
C GLU A 333 18.53 -24.08 14.72
N LEU A 334 17.63 -25.07 14.83
CA LEU A 334 16.41 -24.93 15.63
C LEU A 334 16.72 -24.65 17.12
N ASP A 335 17.72 -25.34 17.68
CA ASP A 335 18.17 -25.11 19.05
C ASP A 335 18.73 -23.70 19.24
N ARG A 336 19.48 -23.18 18.25
CA ARG A 336 20.00 -21.81 18.26
C ARG A 336 18.84 -20.80 18.24
N VAL A 337 17.93 -20.91 17.28
CA VAL A 337 16.77 -20.01 17.16
C VAL A 337 15.91 -20.04 18.43
N ARG A 338 15.67 -21.24 18.98
CA ARG A 338 14.93 -21.41 20.24
C ARG A 338 15.62 -20.73 21.42
N SER A 339 16.96 -20.84 21.51
CA SER A 339 17.73 -20.22 22.59
C SER A 339 17.73 -18.69 22.55
N ALA A 340 17.56 -18.10 21.36
CA ALA A 340 17.46 -16.66 21.18
C ALA A 340 16.10 -16.07 21.62
N GLY A 341 15.08 -16.92 21.79
CA GLY A 341 13.73 -16.48 22.20
C GLY A 341 12.99 -15.68 21.10
N PRO A 342 11.89 -14.97 21.43
CA PRO A 342 11.19 -14.14 20.46
C PRO A 342 12.01 -12.91 20.03
N LEU A 343 11.55 -12.22 18.98
CA LEU A 343 12.20 -10.99 18.53
C LEU A 343 12.12 -9.89 19.61
N GLN A 344 13.25 -9.27 19.89
CA GLN A 344 13.32 -8.10 20.76
C GLN A 344 12.69 -6.89 20.08
N PRO A 345 12.23 -5.86 20.82
CA PRO A 345 11.55 -4.69 20.23
C PRO A 345 12.33 -4.00 19.11
N GLU A 346 13.66 -3.88 19.25
CA GLU A 346 14.53 -3.30 18.22
C GLU A 346 14.58 -4.18 16.95
N GLU A 347 14.83 -5.49 17.11
CA GLU A 347 14.85 -6.44 15.98
C GLU A 347 13.50 -6.47 15.27
N LEU A 348 12.40 -6.52 16.03
CA LEU A 348 11.03 -6.48 15.52
C LEU A 348 10.78 -5.21 14.70
N ARG A 349 11.26 -4.05 15.15
CA ARG A 349 11.11 -2.80 14.41
C ARG A 349 11.91 -2.80 13.12
N LEU A 350 13.13 -3.35 13.12
CA LEU A 350 13.94 -3.51 11.89
C LEU A 350 13.24 -4.43 10.88
N VAL A 351 12.73 -5.57 11.35
CA VAL A 351 11.96 -6.53 10.55
C VAL A 351 10.72 -5.88 9.97
N LEU A 352 9.88 -5.27 10.81
CA LEU A 352 8.64 -4.63 10.39
C LEU A 352 8.90 -3.49 9.40
N ARG A 353 9.97 -2.70 9.59
CA ARG A 353 10.37 -1.70 8.61
C ARG A 353 10.76 -2.32 7.27
N SER A 354 11.54 -3.40 7.28
CA SER A 354 11.90 -4.11 6.05
C SER A 354 10.66 -4.61 5.32
N VAL A 355 9.78 -5.33 6.04
CA VAL A 355 8.51 -5.84 5.48
C VAL A 355 7.65 -4.69 4.99
N PHE A 356 7.50 -3.61 5.76
CA PHE A 356 6.72 -2.44 5.37
C PHE A 356 7.23 -1.86 4.04
N LEU A 357 8.54 -1.72 3.86
CA LEU A 357 9.11 -1.08 2.67
C LEU A 357 9.09 -1.98 1.42
N SER A 358 9.25 -3.30 1.55
CA SER A 358 9.42 -4.19 0.39
C SER A 358 8.36 -5.30 0.26
N GLU A 359 7.96 -5.93 1.37
CA GLU A 359 7.17 -7.16 1.35
C GLU A 359 5.70 -6.98 1.74
N ALA A 360 5.27 -5.79 2.17
CA ALA A 360 3.90 -5.56 2.59
C ALA A 360 2.93 -5.59 1.41
N THR A 361 1.70 -6.04 1.66
CA THR A 361 0.67 -6.17 0.62
C THR A 361 0.44 -4.95 -0.28
N PRO A 362 0.36 -3.70 0.21
CA PRO A 362 0.19 -2.56 -0.68
C PRO A 362 1.41 -2.29 -1.57
N VAL A 363 2.62 -2.70 -1.14
CA VAL A 363 3.85 -2.60 -1.96
C VAL A 363 3.78 -3.60 -3.10
N LYS A 364 3.48 -4.88 -2.81
CA LYS A 364 3.34 -5.92 -3.85
C LYS A 364 2.21 -5.61 -4.82
N LEU A 365 1.08 -5.10 -4.31
CA LEU A 365 0.00 -4.64 -5.19
C LEU A 365 0.45 -3.50 -6.11
N ALA A 366 1.16 -2.48 -5.58
CA ALA A 366 1.67 -1.39 -6.40
C ALA A 366 2.70 -1.87 -7.43
N GLU A 367 3.54 -2.85 -7.08
CA GLU A 367 4.51 -3.48 -7.98
C GLU A 367 3.80 -4.23 -9.12
N ILE A 368 2.83 -5.08 -8.80
CA ILE A 368 2.04 -5.82 -9.81
C ILE A 368 1.31 -4.85 -10.73
N LEU A 369 0.64 -3.84 -10.17
CA LEU A 369 -0.09 -2.84 -10.94
C LEU A 369 0.83 -1.95 -11.78
N GLY A 370 2.04 -1.67 -11.31
CA GLY A 370 3.04 -0.88 -12.04
C GLY A 370 3.57 -1.58 -13.30
N ARG A 371 3.37 -2.90 -13.41
CA ARG A 371 3.68 -3.69 -14.61
C ARG A 371 2.51 -3.75 -15.61
N LEU A 372 1.35 -3.18 -15.27
CA LEU A 372 0.15 -3.17 -16.10
C LEU A 372 -0.09 -1.79 -16.72
N GLU A 373 -0.64 -1.79 -17.94
CA GLU A 373 -1.15 -0.58 -18.57
C GLU A 373 -2.61 -0.36 -18.15
N LEU A 374 -2.81 0.44 -17.10
CA LEU A 374 -4.16 0.77 -16.62
C LEU A 374 -4.89 1.69 -17.60
N ALA A 375 -6.20 1.46 -17.75
CA ALA A 375 -7.04 2.29 -18.60
C ALA A 375 -7.07 3.76 -18.12
N PRO A 376 -7.18 4.75 -19.03
CA PRO A 376 -7.30 6.15 -18.66
C PRO A 376 -8.42 6.37 -17.62
N GLY A 377 -8.13 7.14 -16.57
CA GLY A 377 -9.07 7.41 -15.49
C GLY A 377 -9.17 6.33 -14.40
N SER A 378 -8.44 5.20 -14.50
CA SER A 378 -8.32 4.20 -13.41
C SER A 378 -7.54 4.73 -12.20
N GLY A 379 -6.73 5.77 -12.39
CA GLY A 379 -5.79 6.26 -11.38
C GLY A 379 -4.38 5.70 -11.59
N ASP A 380 -3.56 5.76 -10.55
CA ASP A 380 -2.14 5.42 -10.60
C ASP A 380 -1.86 4.08 -9.92
N ALA A 381 -0.83 3.35 -10.38
CA ALA A 381 -0.37 2.11 -9.77
C ALA A 381 0.06 2.30 -8.30
N SER A 382 0.42 3.53 -7.89
CA SER A 382 0.72 3.87 -6.49
C SER A 382 -0.52 4.00 -5.58
N LEU A 383 -1.75 3.84 -6.09
CA LEU A 383 -2.98 3.98 -5.30
C LEU A 383 -3.04 3.09 -4.04
N PRO A 384 -2.60 1.80 -4.05
CA PRO A 384 -2.54 0.99 -2.84
C PRO A 384 -1.67 1.62 -1.73
N LEU A 385 -0.63 2.38 -2.10
CA LEU A 385 0.28 3.06 -1.18
C LEU A 385 -0.25 4.42 -0.70
N ARG A 386 -1.44 4.85 -1.14
CA ARG A 386 -2.02 6.14 -0.76
C ARG A 386 -2.17 6.28 0.76
N GLY A 387 -2.47 5.18 1.47
CA GLY A 387 -2.57 5.14 2.92
C GLY A 387 -1.25 5.43 3.65
N ARG A 388 -0.11 5.43 2.95
CA ARG A 388 1.24 5.71 3.47
C ARG A 388 1.76 7.09 3.13
N ARG A 389 0.95 7.91 2.44
CA ARG A 389 1.31 9.31 2.17
C ARG A 389 1.19 10.10 3.46
N VAL A 390 2.24 10.84 3.78
CA VAL A 390 2.36 11.64 5.00
C VAL A 390 2.72 13.08 4.65
N SER A 391 2.04 14.01 5.29
CA SER A 391 2.39 15.44 5.27
C SER A 391 3.12 15.76 6.56
N VAL A 392 4.31 16.33 6.47
CA VAL A 392 5.04 16.79 7.67
C VAL A 392 4.60 18.19 8.00
N LEU A 393 4.10 18.40 9.21
CA LEU A 393 3.80 19.73 9.73
C LEU A 393 4.99 20.17 10.57
N ALA A 394 5.57 21.32 10.25
CA ALA A 394 6.75 21.83 10.95
C ALA A 394 6.61 23.32 11.24
N LEU A 395 7.13 23.74 12.39
CA LEU A 395 7.14 25.13 12.87
C LEU A 395 8.58 25.57 13.17
N PRO A 396 9.46 25.67 12.16
CA PRO A 396 10.83 26.13 12.37
C PRO A 396 10.82 27.57 12.87
N THR A 397 11.55 27.85 13.95
CA THR A 397 11.65 29.19 14.56
C THR A 397 12.75 30.04 13.93
N ASP A 398 13.76 29.40 13.32
CA ASP A 398 14.91 30.05 12.69
C ASP A 398 15.48 29.19 11.54
N ASP A 399 16.52 29.72 10.89
CA ASP A 399 17.22 29.06 9.79
C ASP A 399 17.93 27.76 10.22
N ILE A 400 18.38 27.66 11.48
CA ILE A 400 19.06 26.47 11.99
C ILE A 400 18.07 25.32 12.14
N ALA A 401 16.90 25.59 12.73
CA ALA A 401 15.79 24.65 12.82
C ALA A 401 15.28 24.25 11.43
N SER A 402 15.21 25.20 10.50
CA SER A 402 14.83 24.93 9.10
C SER A 402 15.83 24.02 8.39
N LEU A 403 17.14 24.24 8.58
CA LEU A 403 18.19 23.36 8.03
C LEU A 403 18.15 21.97 8.66
N SER A 404 17.89 21.88 9.95
CA SER A 404 17.77 20.60 10.68
C SER A 404 16.55 19.81 10.21
N LEU A 405 15.42 20.49 9.97
CA LEU A 405 14.24 19.92 9.32
C LEU A 405 14.58 19.39 7.91
N ALA A 406 15.28 20.18 7.10
CA ALA A 406 15.64 19.77 5.75
C ALA A 406 16.57 18.54 5.74
N GLU A 407 17.56 18.48 6.63
CA GLU A 407 18.46 17.33 6.76
C GLU A 407 17.71 16.08 7.22
N ASP A 408 16.86 16.19 8.25
CA ASP A 408 16.08 15.08 8.78
C ASP A 408 15.09 14.53 7.74
N LEU A 409 14.42 15.41 6.98
CA LEU A 409 13.44 15.01 5.96
C LEU A 409 14.08 14.45 4.68
N LEU A 410 15.18 15.03 4.20
CA LEU A 410 15.90 14.52 3.04
C LEU A 410 16.63 13.20 3.35
N GLY A 411 16.94 12.95 4.63
CA GLY A 411 17.50 11.69 5.10
C GLY A 411 16.48 10.58 5.33
N GLN A 412 15.16 10.83 5.20
CA GLN A 412 14.16 9.80 5.45
C GLN A 412 14.21 8.68 4.40
N ILE A 413 14.16 7.43 4.88
CA ILE A 413 14.02 6.23 4.03
C ILE A 413 12.67 6.25 3.33
N HIS A 414 11.62 6.68 4.02
CA HIS A 414 10.29 6.91 3.44
C HIS A 414 10.04 8.42 3.31
N PRO A 415 10.14 9.00 2.11
CA PRO A 415 10.07 10.44 1.93
C PRO A 415 8.66 10.98 2.21
N PRO A 416 8.53 12.16 2.83
CA PRO A 416 7.24 12.80 3.00
C PRO A 416 6.66 13.21 1.64
N THR A 417 5.34 13.16 1.52
CA THR A 417 4.65 13.59 0.28
C THR A 417 4.68 15.10 0.12
N GLU A 418 4.59 15.81 1.25
CA GLU A 418 4.66 17.27 1.30
C GLU A 418 5.06 17.72 2.72
N VAL A 419 5.52 18.96 2.79
CA VAL A 419 5.87 19.64 4.05
C VAL A 419 5.02 20.90 4.14
N VAL A 420 4.41 21.14 5.29
CA VAL A 420 3.61 22.34 5.56
C VAL A 420 4.29 23.16 6.64
N VAL A 421 4.63 24.40 6.31
CA VAL A 421 5.31 25.37 7.18
C VAL A 421 4.55 26.70 7.21
N PRO A 422 4.80 27.59 8.17
CA PRO A 422 4.30 28.97 8.12
C PRO A 422 4.87 29.74 6.92
N ASP A 423 4.15 30.77 6.49
CA ASP A 423 4.64 31.75 5.50
C ASP A 423 5.90 32.51 5.97
N SER A 424 6.02 32.77 7.27
CA SER A 424 7.21 33.39 7.86
C SER A 424 8.49 32.57 7.65
N ALA A 425 8.38 31.25 7.48
CA ALA A 425 9.49 30.35 7.23
C ALA A 425 9.82 30.18 5.74
N GLU A 426 9.09 30.83 4.84
CA GLU A 426 9.23 30.66 3.40
C GLU A 426 10.63 31.02 2.88
N SER A 427 11.26 32.04 3.47
CA SER A 427 12.59 32.52 3.10
C SER A 427 13.73 31.80 3.82
N PHE A 428 13.45 30.81 4.66
CA PHE A 428 14.49 30.10 5.39
C PHE A 428 15.30 29.18 4.47
N THR A 429 16.62 29.14 4.68
CA THR A 429 17.54 28.37 3.83
C THR A 429 17.17 26.89 3.73
N GLY A 430 16.68 26.29 4.83
CA GLY A 430 16.23 24.89 4.83
C GLY A 430 14.99 24.63 3.97
N VAL A 431 14.05 25.59 3.91
CA VAL A 431 12.84 25.48 3.07
C VAL A 431 13.20 25.58 1.59
N GLU A 432 14.11 26.47 1.22
CA GLU A 432 14.65 26.54 -0.14
C GLU A 432 15.37 25.26 -0.54
N ARG A 433 16.16 24.68 0.38
CA ARG A 433 16.84 23.40 0.17
C ARG A 433 15.84 22.26 -0.07
N MET A 434 14.76 22.17 0.69
CA MET A 434 13.73 21.15 0.46
C MET A 434 13.09 21.29 -0.93
N ARG A 435 12.74 22.53 -1.33
CA ARG A 435 12.17 22.81 -2.65
C ARG A 435 13.13 22.46 -3.79
N SER A 436 14.42 22.77 -3.64
CA SER A 436 15.44 22.48 -4.67
C SER A 436 15.67 20.98 -4.87
N HIS A 437 15.41 20.17 -3.85
CA HIS A 437 15.44 18.69 -3.92
C HIS A 437 14.10 18.09 -4.35
N GLY A 438 13.12 18.90 -4.76
CA GLY A 438 11.85 18.44 -5.32
C GLY A 438 10.77 18.12 -4.28
N LEU A 439 10.97 18.42 -2.99
CA LEU A 439 9.92 18.27 -1.99
C LEU A 439 8.84 19.36 -2.16
N VAL A 440 7.59 18.94 -2.10
CA VAL A 440 6.44 19.86 -2.17
C VAL A 440 6.32 20.57 -0.83
N VAL A 441 6.65 21.87 -0.80
CA VAL A 441 6.49 22.70 0.41
C VAL A 441 5.30 23.64 0.25
N ARG A 442 4.37 23.59 1.22
CA ARG A 442 3.21 24.48 1.32
C ARG A 442 3.40 25.45 2.48
N THR A 443 3.02 26.70 2.26
CA THR A 443 3.07 27.75 3.28
C THR A 443 1.66 28.09 3.78
N VAL A 444 1.54 28.42 5.06
CA VAL A 444 0.27 28.78 5.71
C VAL A 444 0.41 30.15 6.37
N PRO A 445 -0.48 31.11 6.08
CA PRO A 445 -0.37 32.45 6.62
C PRO A 445 -0.81 32.54 8.09
N GLY A 446 -0.17 33.44 8.84
CA GLY A 446 -0.64 33.88 10.16
C GLY A 446 -0.44 32.87 11.29
N VAL A 447 0.42 31.87 11.11
CA VAL A 447 0.85 30.95 12.18
C VAL A 447 2.13 31.52 12.79
N ALA A 448 2.03 32.08 14.00
CA ALA A 448 3.20 32.60 14.71
C ALA A 448 4.09 31.44 15.19
N ALA A 449 5.40 31.58 14.98
CA ALA A 449 6.40 30.67 15.52
C ALA A 449 6.64 31.00 17.01
N GLU A 450 5.69 30.66 17.87
CA GLU A 450 5.88 30.71 19.33
C GLU A 450 6.59 29.45 19.84
N PRO A 451 7.31 29.52 20.98
CA PRO A 451 8.02 28.39 21.55
C PRO A 451 7.04 27.33 22.06
N GLY A 452 6.82 26.30 21.24
CA GLY A 452 5.96 25.16 21.56
C GLY A 452 4.62 25.25 20.82
N PRO A 453 4.44 24.47 19.74
CA PRO A 453 3.24 24.56 18.94
C PRO A 453 2.04 23.99 19.67
N GLY A 454 1.04 24.83 19.90
CA GLY A 454 -0.24 24.43 20.47
C GLY A 454 -1.09 23.65 19.46
N PRO A 455 -2.19 23.01 19.92
CA PRO A 455 -3.09 22.28 19.03
C PRO A 455 -3.72 23.15 17.93
N ALA A 456 -3.89 24.45 18.18
CA ALA A 456 -4.49 25.37 17.21
C ALA A 456 -3.54 25.66 16.04
N GLU A 457 -2.23 25.79 16.29
CA GLU A 457 -1.19 25.93 15.28
C GLU A 457 -1.15 24.68 14.40
N TRP A 458 -1.13 23.49 15.02
CA TRP A 458 -1.15 22.22 14.30
C TRP A 458 -2.41 22.04 13.45
N ALA A 459 -3.57 22.42 13.97
CA ALA A 459 -4.82 22.35 13.22
C ALA A 459 -4.76 23.21 11.96
N ARG A 460 -4.23 24.45 12.05
CA ARG A 460 -4.08 25.35 10.90
C ARG A 460 -3.14 24.79 9.84
N LEU A 461 -2.00 24.23 10.23
CA LEU A 461 -1.11 23.56 9.28
C LEU A 461 -1.77 22.32 8.65
N ALA A 462 -2.51 21.54 9.45
CA ALA A 462 -3.21 20.35 8.98
C ALA A 462 -4.37 20.65 8.00
N GLU A 463 -4.92 21.87 8.00
CA GLU A 463 -5.92 22.30 7.01
C GLU A 463 -5.33 22.45 5.60
N ALA A 464 -4.07 22.88 5.49
CA ALA A 464 -3.37 23.00 4.22
C ALA A 464 -2.79 21.66 3.72
N ALA A 465 -2.64 20.67 4.61
CA ALA A 465 -2.20 19.33 4.25
C ALA A 465 -3.24 18.58 3.40
N THR A 466 -2.79 17.80 2.43
CA THR A 466 -3.58 17.00 1.50
C THR A 466 -3.60 15.52 1.86
N SER A 467 -2.54 15.01 2.50
CA SER A 467 -2.42 13.60 2.90
C SER A 467 -3.36 13.24 4.04
N SER A 468 -3.69 11.95 4.16
CA SER A 468 -4.52 11.44 5.25
C SER A 468 -3.78 11.43 6.59
N TRP A 469 -2.45 11.33 6.55
CA TRP A 469 -1.57 11.32 7.71
C TRP A 469 -0.77 12.60 7.82
N THR A 470 -0.59 13.05 9.06
CA THR A 470 0.22 14.21 9.41
C THR A 470 1.25 13.82 10.46
N ALA A 471 2.53 14.04 10.18
CA ALA A 471 3.62 13.90 11.14
C ALA A 471 3.91 15.27 11.78
N LEU A 472 4.03 15.31 13.10
CA LEU A 472 4.23 16.54 13.86
C LEU A 472 5.73 16.71 14.17
N TRP A 473 6.43 17.46 13.33
CA TRP A 473 7.87 17.62 13.46
C TRP A 473 8.22 18.68 14.50
N THR A 474 9.05 18.29 15.47
CA THR A 474 9.50 19.14 16.58
C THR A 474 11.02 19.13 16.73
N THR A 475 11.63 17.98 16.52
CA THR A 475 13.08 17.77 16.57
C THR A 475 13.47 16.73 15.52
N PRO A 476 14.75 16.64 15.12
CA PRO A 476 15.23 15.55 14.30
C PRO A 476 14.93 14.19 14.93
N ARG A 477 14.41 13.23 14.15
CA ARG A 477 14.03 11.88 14.64
C ARG A 477 14.72 10.73 13.90
N GLY A 478 15.59 11.03 12.94
CA GLY A 478 16.40 10.06 12.23
C GLY A 478 15.68 9.47 11.02
N SER A 479 16.45 8.83 10.13
CA SER A 479 16.04 8.45 8.78
C SER A 479 14.89 7.43 8.70
N ALA A 480 14.63 6.67 9.76
CA ALA A 480 13.58 5.64 9.77
C ALA A 480 12.25 6.11 10.36
N PHE A 481 12.19 7.31 10.94
CA PHE A 481 11.06 7.77 11.76
C PHE A 481 9.71 7.69 11.05
N LEU A 482 9.62 8.21 9.82
CA LEU A 482 8.36 8.19 9.07
C LEU A 482 7.96 6.76 8.68
N ALA A 483 8.92 5.91 8.33
CA ALA A 483 8.65 4.51 7.99
C ALA A 483 8.14 3.73 9.21
N ASP A 484 8.80 3.87 10.37
CA ASP A 484 8.45 3.15 11.60
C ASP A 484 7.07 3.58 12.13
N THR A 485 6.77 4.88 12.15
CA THR A 485 5.48 5.39 12.63
C THR A 485 4.31 5.02 11.71
N LEU A 486 4.51 5.09 10.38
CA LEU A 486 3.49 4.64 9.41
C LEU A 486 3.29 3.14 9.44
N CYS A 487 4.37 2.36 9.60
CA CYS A 487 4.29 0.91 9.78
C CYS A 487 3.45 0.57 11.02
N ALA A 488 3.72 1.24 12.15
CA ALA A 488 2.96 1.03 13.37
C ALA A 488 1.47 1.41 13.22
N ALA A 489 1.17 2.49 12.49
CA ALA A 489 -0.20 2.86 12.15
C ALA A 489 -0.90 1.81 11.27
N GLU A 490 -0.20 1.27 10.26
CA GLU A 490 -0.74 0.21 9.38
C GLU A 490 -0.97 -1.11 10.12
N CYS A 491 -0.07 -1.49 11.02
CA CYS A 491 -0.20 -2.69 11.85
C CYS A 491 -1.40 -2.64 12.80
N SER A 492 -1.73 -1.47 13.32
CA SER A 492 -2.68 -1.31 14.43
C SER A 492 -4.04 -0.75 14.04
N ASP A 493 -4.13 -0.08 12.88
CA ASP A 493 -5.23 0.81 12.52
C ASP A 493 -5.51 1.85 13.63
N ALA A 494 -4.45 2.31 14.30
CA ALA A 494 -4.52 3.43 15.23
C ALA A 494 -4.85 4.73 14.49
N ASP A 495 -5.39 5.71 15.20
CA ASP A 495 -5.62 7.06 14.68
C ASP A 495 -4.42 7.99 14.93
N ALA A 496 -3.58 7.65 15.89
CA ALA A 496 -2.33 8.33 16.16
C ALA A 496 -1.29 7.40 16.81
N VAL A 497 -0.01 7.68 16.55
CA VAL A 497 1.15 6.93 17.00
C VAL A 497 2.17 7.90 17.60
N GLY A 498 2.77 7.50 18.71
CA GLY A 498 3.88 8.24 19.32
C GLY A 498 4.25 7.66 20.69
N PRO A 499 5.27 8.21 21.35
CA PRO A 499 5.66 7.72 22.67
C PRO A 499 4.53 7.91 23.67
N ALA A 500 4.32 6.90 24.52
CA ALA A 500 3.38 6.97 25.62
C ALA A 500 3.76 8.12 26.56
N VAL A 501 2.74 8.79 27.10
CA VAL A 501 2.92 9.81 28.13
C VAL A 501 2.25 9.27 29.37
N ALA A 502 2.96 9.24 30.50
CA ALA A 502 2.34 8.95 31.78
C ALA A 502 1.13 9.85 31.94
N SER A 503 -0.05 9.26 32.15
CA SER A 503 -1.33 9.97 32.25
C SER A 503 -1.12 11.26 33.06
N TRP A 504 -1.52 12.40 32.49
CA TRP A 504 -1.43 13.71 33.15
C TRP A 504 -2.30 13.69 34.42
N ALA A 505 -1.75 13.18 35.51
CA ALA A 505 -2.38 13.09 36.81
C ALA A 505 -1.60 13.95 37.81
N GLY A 506 -1.89 15.25 37.79
CA GLY A 506 -1.78 16.11 38.98
C GLY A 506 -2.90 15.84 40.00
N ALA A 507 -3.48 14.65 40.01
CA ALA A 507 -4.46 14.22 40.99
C ALA A 507 -4.27 12.74 41.23
N THR A 508 -3.78 12.38 42.40
CA THR A 508 -3.74 11.02 42.92
C THR A 508 -5.18 10.52 43.10
N PRO A 509 -5.60 9.40 42.47
CA PRO A 509 -6.56 8.50 43.06
C PRO A 509 -5.79 7.33 43.68
N PRO A 510 -6.13 6.87 44.89
CA PRO A 510 -5.75 5.51 45.28
C PRO A 510 -6.54 4.57 44.36
N ASP A 511 -5.87 3.54 43.82
CA ASP A 511 -6.46 2.42 43.06
C ASP A 511 -6.57 2.54 41.52
N ALA A 512 -5.78 3.41 40.86
CA ALA A 512 -5.46 3.22 39.43
C ALA A 512 -4.23 2.30 39.30
N GLU A 513 -4.53 1.05 39.04
CA GLU A 513 -3.67 -0.14 39.00
C GLU A 513 -2.34 0.03 38.25
N VAL A 514 -1.32 -0.64 38.82
CA VAL A 514 0.02 -1.11 38.42
C VAL A 514 0.36 -1.25 36.90
N VAL A 515 -0.58 -1.07 35.97
CA VAL A 515 -0.40 -1.29 34.52
C VAL A 515 0.23 -0.08 33.80
N ASP A 516 0.10 1.14 34.33
CA ASP A 516 0.47 2.36 33.59
C ASP A 516 2.00 2.62 33.51
N TRP A 517 2.80 2.09 34.44
CA TRP A 517 4.27 2.24 34.41
C TRP A 517 4.96 1.25 33.48
N ALA A 518 4.41 0.04 33.34
CA ALA A 518 4.98 -0.99 32.47
C ALA A 518 4.73 -0.70 30.97
N ALA A 519 3.69 0.06 30.64
CA ALA A 519 3.34 0.42 29.26
C ALA A 519 4.23 1.52 28.65
N ALA A 520 4.94 2.30 29.48
CA ALA A 520 5.79 3.40 28.99
C ALA A 520 7.01 2.91 28.19
N ASP A 521 7.47 1.69 28.47
CA ASP A 521 8.62 1.04 27.81
C ASP A 521 8.22 0.02 26.74
N GLN A 522 6.92 -0.16 26.46
CA GLN A 522 6.43 -1.19 25.55
C GLN A 522 5.94 -0.59 24.23
N ASP A 523 6.54 -1.05 23.14
CA ASP A 523 6.12 -0.71 21.78
C ASP A 523 4.88 -1.52 21.35
N TYR A 524 4.10 -0.96 20.42
CA TYR A 524 2.94 -1.63 19.80
C TYR A 524 1.77 -1.92 20.76
N ILE A 525 1.58 -1.06 21.77
CA ILE A 525 0.48 -1.16 22.74
C ILE A 525 -0.47 0.03 22.64
N PHE A 526 -1.77 -0.22 22.79
CA PHE A 526 -2.76 0.86 22.87
C PHE A 526 -2.73 1.51 24.25
N VAL A 527 -2.59 2.83 24.29
CA VAL A 527 -2.48 3.62 25.53
C VAL A 527 -3.52 4.74 25.58
N SER A 528 -3.70 5.31 26.77
CA SER A 528 -4.70 6.35 26.99
C SER A 528 -4.26 7.74 26.51
N ALA A 529 -2.95 7.99 26.48
CA ALA A 529 -2.33 9.24 26.07
C ALA A 529 -0.95 9.01 25.43
N ILE A 530 -0.65 9.80 24.42
CA ILE A 530 0.64 9.82 23.72
C ILE A 530 1.10 11.25 23.50
N ARG A 531 2.39 11.44 23.26
CA ARG A 531 2.91 12.62 22.57
C ARG A 531 2.85 12.29 21.08
N PRO A 532 1.93 12.89 20.31
CA PRO A 532 1.68 12.47 18.94
C PRO A 532 2.87 12.82 18.05
N ASP A 533 3.48 11.80 17.47
CA ASP A 533 4.52 11.93 16.45
C ASP A 533 3.87 11.80 15.04
N LEU A 534 2.85 10.94 14.91
CA LEU A 534 2.02 10.74 13.72
C LEU A 534 0.53 10.71 14.10
N ALA A 535 -0.34 11.37 13.35
CA ALA A 535 -1.79 11.32 13.57
C ALA A 535 -2.57 11.47 12.27
N ARG A 536 -3.82 10.98 12.23
CA ARG A 536 -4.72 11.24 11.11
C ARG A 536 -4.95 12.75 10.99
N ARG A 537 -4.87 13.29 9.77
CA ARG A 537 -5.12 14.71 9.46
C ARG A 537 -6.46 15.17 10.04
N ALA A 538 -7.50 14.34 9.92
CA ALA A 538 -8.83 14.66 10.43
C ALA A 538 -8.90 14.82 11.96
N LEU A 539 -8.00 14.16 12.70
CA LEU A 539 -7.90 14.29 14.15
C LEU A 539 -7.16 15.58 14.52
N VAL A 540 -6.01 15.85 13.89
CA VAL A 540 -5.22 17.07 14.12
C VAL A 540 -6.00 18.33 13.78
N ARG A 541 -6.76 18.32 12.68
CA ARG A 541 -7.63 19.44 12.25
C ARG A 541 -8.68 19.86 13.28
N ARG A 542 -9.01 19.02 14.27
CA ARG A 542 -9.96 19.40 15.32
C ARG A 542 -9.37 20.38 16.34
N GLY A 543 -8.04 20.55 16.37
CA GLY A 543 -7.38 21.44 17.31
C GLY A 543 -7.55 21.04 18.78
N LEU A 544 -7.83 19.75 19.03
CA LEU A 544 -7.99 19.21 20.38
C LEU A 544 -6.62 18.84 20.97
N GLN A 545 -6.46 19.03 22.28
CA GLN A 545 -5.28 18.57 23.01
C GLN A 545 -5.12 17.04 22.84
N PRO A 546 -3.91 16.52 22.56
CA PRO A 546 -3.70 15.09 22.33
C PRO A 546 -4.17 14.19 23.49
N GLY A 547 -4.05 14.66 24.73
CA GLY A 547 -4.49 13.93 25.93
C GLY A 547 -6.00 13.68 26.02
N VAL A 548 -6.83 14.35 25.19
CA VAL A 548 -8.28 14.09 25.15
C VAL A 548 -8.72 13.26 23.94
N TRP A 549 -7.82 12.93 23.01
CA TRP A 549 -8.19 12.22 21.77
C TRP A 549 -8.85 10.87 22.03
N ASN A 550 -8.35 10.09 22.99
CA ASN A 550 -8.96 8.81 23.37
C ASN A 550 -10.40 8.98 23.89
N ARG A 551 -10.67 10.03 24.68
CA ARG A 551 -12.03 10.35 25.15
C ARG A 551 -12.99 10.71 24.01
N HIS A 552 -12.46 11.07 22.84
CA HIS A 552 -13.22 11.31 21.62
C HIS A 552 -13.20 10.12 20.64
N GLY A 553 -12.85 8.93 21.13
CA GLY A 553 -12.90 7.67 20.39
C GLY A 553 -11.71 7.41 19.48
N ALA A 554 -10.62 8.19 19.58
CA ALA A 554 -9.41 7.93 18.80
C ALA A 554 -8.59 6.79 19.42
N ARG A 555 -8.10 5.86 18.60
CA ARG A 555 -7.22 4.77 19.01
C ARG A 555 -5.77 5.26 19.01
N LEU A 556 -5.09 5.22 20.16
CA LEU A 556 -3.72 5.74 20.31
C LEU A 556 -2.73 4.60 20.55
N LEU A 557 -1.68 4.52 19.73
CA LEU A 557 -0.66 3.50 19.85
C LEU A 557 0.66 4.08 20.37
N ALA A 558 1.22 3.42 21.38
CA ALA A 558 2.55 3.69 21.89
C ALA A 558 3.63 3.14 20.95
N LEU A 559 4.56 4.00 20.57
CA LEU A 559 5.80 3.63 19.90
C LEU A 559 6.91 4.56 20.41
N GLY A 560 7.86 4.00 21.15
CA GLY A 560 8.98 4.76 21.72
C GLY A 560 10.04 5.12 20.68
N PRO A 561 10.97 6.05 20.99
CA PRO A 561 12.15 6.27 20.16
C PRO A 561 12.98 4.97 20.11
N LEU A 562 13.64 4.73 18.97
CA LEU A 562 14.55 3.61 18.82
C LEU A 562 15.80 3.95 19.65
N HIS A 563 16.09 3.17 20.69
CA HIS A 563 17.28 3.38 21.51
C HIS A 563 18.49 2.95 20.67
N THR A 564 19.19 3.89 20.04
CA THR A 564 20.50 3.59 19.46
C THR A 564 21.44 3.29 20.62
N GLY A 565 21.74 2.02 20.85
CA GLY A 565 22.52 1.54 21.98
C GLY A 565 23.85 2.26 22.16
N THR A 566 23.88 3.25 23.03
CA THR A 566 25.00 3.46 23.95
C THR A 566 24.50 3.09 25.33
N ALA A 567 24.51 1.79 25.62
CA ALA A 567 24.32 1.28 26.97
C ALA A 567 25.51 1.73 27.83
N THR A 568 25.44 2.94 28.40
CA THR A 568 26.07 3.15 29.70
C THR A 568 25.24 2.35 30.68
N ALA A 569 25.80 1.21 31.10
CA ALA A 569 25.26 0.36 32.14
C ALA A 569 24.82 1.21 33.34
N ALA A 570 23.50 1.40 33.48
CA ALA A 570 22.91 1.95 34.68
C ALA A 570 22.93 0.83 35.73
N ASP A 571 23.99 0.88 36.53
CA ASP A 571 24.26 0.14 37.76
C ASP A 571 22.97 -0.14 38.55
N HIS A 572 22.37 -1.32 38.33
CA HIS A 572 21.36 -1.85 39.22
C HIS A 572 22.09 -2.44 40.41
N ALA A 573 22.36 -1.57 41.38
CA ALA A 573 22.84 -1.92 42.69
C ALA A 573 21.97 -3.04 43.27
N ARG A 574 22.61 -4.19 43.49
CA ARG A 574 22.06 -5.34 44.21
C ARG A 574 21.76 -4.93 45.64
N THR A 575 20.50 -4.71 45.98
CA THR A 575 20.07 -4.69 47.38
C THR A 575 19.82 -6.14 47.81
N ALA A 576 20.82 -6.75 48.44
CA ALA A 576 20.66 -8.00 49.16
C ALA A 576 19.81 -7.75 50.44
N PRO A 577 18.96 -8.71 50.86
CA PRO A 577 18.25 -8.61 52.12
C PRO A 577 19.19 -8.97 53.28
N ASN A 578 19.40 -8.02 54.20
CA ASN A 578 20.05 -8.31 55.47
C ASN A 578 19.05 -9.01 56.41
N VAL A 579 19.45 -10.19 56.86
CA VAL A 579 18.85 -10.93 57.96
C VAL A 579 19.23 -10.26 59.27
N SER A 580 18.24 -10.01 60.13
CA SER A 580 18.38 -9.94 61.60
C SER A 580 17.10 -10.46 62.23
#